data_AF-A0A1F6CE22-F1
#
_entry.id   AF-A0A1F6CE22-F1
#
_cell.length_a   1.000
_cell.length_b   1.000
_cell.length_c   1.000
_cell.angle_alpha   90.00
_cell.angle_beta   90.00
_cell.angle_gamma   90.00
#
_symmetry.space_group_name_H-M   'P 1'
#
loop_
_entity.id
_entity.type
_entity.pdbx_description
1 polymer ?
#
loop_
_entity_poly.entity_id
_entity_poly.type
_entity_poly.pdbx_seq_one_letter_code
_entity_poly.pdbx_strand_id
1 'polypeptide(L)'
;MHTRSYSLTGTIGVVLAVVLSVFFVVMAVDAATTISTDISTGGTLDVTGATTLSSTLAVTGHSTLTTASTTAASVSATGIGAFAVASTTPDETVSIGGDVSIGSSATTTVFVDSTAATTGGCFQMRGSNGILYRAYLVATTTASEGVVASWQIEAGMCQ
;
A
#
# COMPACT_ATOMS: atom_id res chain seq x y z
N MET A 1 -36.11 48.50 -49.77
CA MET A 1 -35.51 47.20 -49.43
C MET A 1 -34.19 47.46 -48.72
N HIS A 2 -34.17 47.34 -47.38
CA HIS A 2 -32.98 47.54 -46.57
C HIS A 2 -32.34 46.18 -46.38
N THR A 3 -31.46 45.79 -47.29
CA THR A 3 -30.63 44.59 -47.12
C THR A 3 -29.69 44.86 -45.96
N ARG A 4 -30.02 44.29 -44.79
CA ARG A 4 -29.11 44.21 -43.65
C ARG A 4 -27.90 43.40 -44.08
N SER A 5 -26.86 44.11 -44.50
CA SER A 5 -25.54 43.56 -44.76
C SER A 5 -24.94 43.19 -43.42
N TYR A 6 -25.13 41.93 -43.01
CA TYR A 6 -24.34 41.35 -41.94
C TYR A 6 -22.89 41.37 -42.41
N SER A 7 -22.12 42.30 -41.85
CA SER A 7 -20.74 42.60 -42.21
C SER A 7 -19.91 41.30 -42.22
N LEU A 8 -19.55 40.84 -43.42
CA LEU A 8 -18.60 39.75 -43.65
C LEU A 8 -17.24 40.06 -43.01
N THR A 9 -16.92 41.36 -42.86
CA THR A 9 -15.76 41.90 -42.14
C THR A 9 -15.86 41.69 -40.63
N GLY A 10 -17.06 41.70 -40.07
CA GLY A 10 -17.29 41.44 -38.65
C GLY A 10 -17.17 39.95 -38.33
N THR A 11 -17.76 39.07 -39.16
CA THR A 11 -17.76 37.63 -38.90
C THR A 11 -16.40 36.98 -39.13
N ILE A 12 -15.68 37.32 -40.22
CA ILE A 12 -14.32 36.80 -40.48
C ILE A 12 -13.32 37.29 -39.43
N GLY A 13 -13.40 38.56 -39.02
CA GLY A 13 -12.54 39.11 -37.97
C GLY A 13 -12.75 38.41 -36.63
N VAL A 14 -14.00 38.13 -36.26
CA VAL A 14 -14.33 37.39 -35.03
C VAL A 14 -13.83 35.95 -35.09
N VAL A 15 -13.99 35.26 -36.23
CA VAL A 15 -13.51 33.88 -36.39
C VAL A 15 -11.98 33.81 -36.27
N LEU A 16 -11.25 34.72 -36.93
CA LEU A 16 -9.79 34.76 -36.86
C LEU A 16 -9.30 35.03 -35.43
N ALA A 17 -9.96 35.94 -34.71
CA ALA A 17 -9.62 36.26 -33.32
C ALA A 17 -9.80 35.06 -32.37
N VAL A 18 -10.92 34.33 -32.52
CA VAL A 18 -11.18 33.12 -31.72
C VAL A 18 -10.14 32.05 -32.03
N VAL A 19 -9.84 31.79 -33.30
CA VAL A 19 -8.83 30.80 -33.71
C VAL A 19 -7.45 31.14 -33.14
N LEU A 20 -7.03 32.41 -33.24
CA LEU A 20 -5.76 32.87 -32.66
C LEU A 20 -5.73 32.73 -31.14
N SER A 21 -6.83 33.07 -30.45
CA SER A 21 -6.91 32.94 -28.99
C SER A 21 -6.80 31.49 -28.53
N VAL A 22 -7.48 30.56 -29.19
CA VAL A 22 -7.45 29.14 -28.85
C VAL A 22 -6.07 28.56 -29.17
N PHE A 23 -5.49 28.91 -30.31
CA PHE A 23 -4.15 28.46 -30.69
C PHE A 23 -3.09 28.94 -29.71
N PHE A 24 -3.18 30.19 -29.26
CA PHE A 24 -2.29 30.72 -28.23
C PHE A 24 -2.41 29.96 -26.91
N VAL A 25 -3.64 29.70 -26.43
CA VAL A 25 -3.88 28.96 -25.19
C VAL A 25 -3.33 27.53 -25.28
N VAL A 26 -3.59 26.82 -26.38
CA VAL A 26 -3.10 25.45 -26.58
C VAL A 26 -1.57 25.41 -26.52
N MET A 27 -0.90 26.31 -27.24
CA MET A 27 0.57 26.37 -27.25
C MET A 27 1.15 26.73 -25.87
N ALA A 28 0.48 27.59 -25.11
CA ALA A 28 0.91 27.96 -23.77
C ALA A 28 0.77 26.81 -22.76
N VAL A 29 -0.23 25.93 -22.91
CA VAL A 29 -0.52 24.82 -21.98
C VAL A 29 0.29 23.55 -22.32
N ASP A 30 0.55 23.31 -23.61
CA ASP A 30 1.24 22.11 -24.12
C ASP A 30 2.77 22.13 -23.91
N ALA A 31 3.40 23.32 -23.93
CA ALA A 31 4.86 23.44 -23.89
C ALA A 31 5.50 23.07 -22.53
N ALA A 32 4.78 23.25 -21.42
CA ALA A 32 5.13 22.70 -20.09
C ALA A 32 4.04 23.12 -19.10
N THR A 33 3.16 22.20 -18.72
CA THR A 33 2.23 22.42 -17.58
C THR A 33 2.98 22.21 -16.27
N THR A 34 3.99 23.05 -16.01
CA THR A 34 4.62 23.11 -14.68
C THR A 34 3.74 23.95 -13.78
N ILE A 35 3.22 23.34 -12.72
CA ILE A 35 2.46 24.04 -11.69
C ILE A 35 3.44 24.31 -10.54
N SER A 36 3.75 25.58 -10.29
CA SER A 36 4.74 26.01 -9.28
C SER A 36 4.12 26.26 -7.90
N THR A 37 2.84 25.94 -7.71
CA THR A 37 2.06 26.20 -6.51
C THR A 37 1.26 24.96 -6.10
N ASP A 38 0.49 25.09 -5.02
CA ASP A 38 -0.39 24.02 -4.55
C ASP A 38 -1.53 23.73 -5.54
N ILE A 39 -1.89 22.45 -5.65
CA ILE A 39 -3.05 21.98 -6.41
C ILE A 39 -4.06 21.43 -5.40
N SER A 40 -5.29 21.98 -5.43
CA SER A 40 -6.42 21.45 -4.66
C SER A 40 -7.47 20.92 -5.64
N THR A 41 -7.67 19.60 -5.67
CA THR A 41 -8.71 18.97 -6.47
C THR A 41 -9.97 18.78 -5.64
N GLY A 42 -11.12 19.22 -6.15
CA GLY A 42 -12.41 18.98 -5.49
C GLY A 42 -12.89 17.52 -5.55
N GLY A 43 -12.14 16.64 -6.23
CA GLY A 43 -12.44 15.23 -6.42
C GLY A 43 -11.18 14.39 -6.56
N THR A 44 -11.32 13.20 -7.15
CA THR A 44 -10.22 12.24 -7.35
C THR A 44 -9.25 12.71 -8.42
N LEU A 45 -7.95 12.53 -8.18
CA LEU A 45 -6.91 12.63 -9.19
C LEU A 45 -6.63 11.25 -9.76
N ASP A 46 -6.89 11.04 -11.04
CA ASP A 46 -6.47 9.84 -11.77
C ASP A 46 -5.14 10.11 -12.47
N VAL A 47 -4.17 9.22 -12.30
CA VAL A 47 -2.84 9.33 -12.90
C VAL A 47 -2.52 8.02 -13.61
N THR A 48 -2.46 8.07 -14.94
CA THR A 48 -2.18 6.90 -15.78
C THR A 48 -0.70 6.57 -15.90
N GLY A 49 0.17 7.54 -15.60
CA GLY A 49 1.63 7.41 -15.61
C GLY A 49 2.24 7.26 -14.22
N ALA A 50 3.56 7.36 -14.15
CA ALA A 50 4.29 7.37 -12.89
C ALA A 50 4.21 8.75 -12.22
N THR A 51 4.00 8.75 -10.91
CA THR A 51 4.10 9.95 -10.07
C THR A 51 5.39 9.89 -9.26
N THR A 52 6.16 10.97 -9.24
CA THR A 52 7.33 11.13 -8.36
C THR A 52 7.09 12.30 -7.43
N LEU A 53 7.07 12.04 -6.11
CA LEU A 53 7.08 13.08 -5.08
C LEU A 53 8.51 13.21 -4.56
N SER A 54 9.04 14.43 -4.57
CA SER A 54 10.37 14.73 -4.02
C SER A 54 10.38 14.89 -2.49
N SER A 55 9.21 14.79 -1.86
CA SER A 55 8.99 14.99 -0.42
C SER A 55 7.90 14.03 0.09
N THR A 56 7.27 14.37 1.21
CA THR A 56 6.29 13.53 1.92
C THR A 56 4.92 13.50 1.24
N LEU A 57 4.30 12.34 1.20
CA LEU A 57 2.87 12.15 0.93
C LEU A 57 2.13 11.95 2.26
N ALA A 58 1.19 12.83 2.60
CA ALA A 58 0.28 12.63 3.72
C ALA A 58 -1.05 12.06 3.21
N VAL A 59 -1.46 10.89 3.71
CA VAL A 59 -2.74 10.26 3.40
C VAL A 59 -3.54 10.12 4.69
N THR A 60 -4.73 10.73 4.75
CA THR A 60 -5.63 10.68 5.92
C THR A 60 -6.62 9.53 5.87
N GLY A 61 -6.78 8.89 4.72
CA GLY A 61 -7.67 7.76 4.49
C GLY A 61 -6.94 6.47 4.12
N HIS A 62 -7.63 5.56 3.46
CA HIS A 62 -7.04 4.32 2.96
C HIS A 62 -6.14 4.60 1.75
N SER A 63 -4.97 3.97 1.72
CA SER A 63 -4.12 3.87 0.55
C SER A 63 -3.90 2.41 0.23
N THR A 64 -4.07 2.04 -1.04
CA THR A 64 -3.74 0.70 -1.53
C THR A 64 -2.51 0.83 -2.41
N LEU A 65 -1.38 0.27 -1.95
CA LEU A 65 -0.15 0.22 -2.74
C LEU A 65 -0.03 -1.15 -3.39
N THR A 66 -0.41 -1.25 -4.66
CA THR A 66 -0.11 -2.43 -5.47
C THR A 66 1.24 -2.20 -6.14
N THR A 67 2.22 -3.04 -5.82
CA THR A 67 3.54 -2.96 -6.47
C THR A 67 3.70 -4.11 -7.45
N ALA A 68 4.09 -3.80 -8.69
CA ALA A 68 4.73 -4.73 -9.61
C ALA A 68 6.25 -4.49 -9.58
N SER A 69 6.82 -4.39 -8.38
CA SER A 69 8.21 -4.01 -8.21
C SER A 69 9.12 -5.22 -8.35
N THR A 70 10.04 -5.19 -9.31
CA THR A 70 11.14 -6.15 -9.42
C THR A 70 12.28 -5.85 -8.41
N THR A 71 12.12 -4.83 -7.57
CA THR A 71 13.05 -4.43 -6.51
C THR A 71 12.32 -4.28 -5.16
N ALA A 72 13.03 -4.46 -4.05
CA ALA A 72 12.45 -4.44 -2.71
C ALA A 72 11.70 -3.13 -2.41
N ALA A 73 10.42 -3.23 -2.04
CA ALA A 73 9.68 -2.13 -1.44
C ALA A 73 9.92 -2.14 0.08
N SER A 74 10.48 -1.06 0.62
CA SER A 74 10.63 -0.88 2.07
C SER A 74 9.41 -0.17 2.64
N VAL A 75 8.67 -0.84 3.52
CA VAL A 75 7.60 -0.21 4.31
C VAL A 75 8.11 -0.02 5.73
N SER A 76 8.25 1.24 6.16
CA SER A 76 8.60 1.60 7.53
C SER A 76 7.40 2.30 8.17
N ALA A 77 6.70 1.59 9.05
CA ALA A 77 5.54 2.12 9.73
C ALA A 77 5.86 2.39 11.20
N THR A 78 6.08 3.66 11.53
CA THR A 78 6.40 4.12 12.88
C THR A 78 5.16 4.66 13.57
N GLY A 79 4.95 4.32 14.84
CA GLY A 79 3.83 4.85 15.64
C GLY A 79 2.45 4.25 15.29
N ILE A 80 2.41 3.15 14.52
CA ILE A 80 1.18 2.40 14.29
C ILE A 80 1.00 1.34 15.40
N GLY A 81 -0.25 1.14 15.84
CA GLY A 81 -0.56 0.15 16.88
C GLY A 81 -0.45 -1.29 16.40
N ALA A 82 -0.70 -1.55 15.11
CA ALA A 82 -0.62 -2.88 14.50
C ALA A 82 -0.21 -2.79 13.03
N PHE A 83 0.75 -3.64 12.64
CA PHE A 83 1.04 -3.97 11.24
C PHE A 83 0.47 -5.37 10.98
N ALA A 84 -0.62 -5.43 10.22
CA ALA A 84 -1.35 -6.67 9.99
C ALA A 84 -1.97 -6.66 8.59
N VAL A 85 -2.32 -7.85 8.13
CA VAL A 85 -3.23 -8.03 7.00
C VAL A 85 -4.63 -8.22 7.59
N ALA A 86 -5.53 -7.27 7.37
CA ALA A 86 -6.89 -7.32 7.88
C ALA A 86 -7.81 -7.91 6.81
N SER A 87 -8.32 -9.12 7.05
CA SER A 87 -9.25 -9.79 6.15
C SER A 87 -10.49 -10.30 6.88
N THR A 88 -11.56 -10.47 6.12
CA THR A 88 -12.68 -11.34 6.50
C THR A 88 -12.51 -12.76 5.97
N THR A 89 -11.45 -13.03 5.19
CA THR A 89 -11.13 -14.35 4.65
C THR A 89 -9.96 -15.00 5.42
N PRO A 90 -9.98 -16.32 5.67
CA PRO A 90 -8.99 -16.97 6.53
C PRO A 90 -7.56 -17.09 5.97
N ASP A 91 -7.35 -16.83 4.67
CA ASP A 91 -6.14 -17.26 3.94
C ASP A 91 -5.14 -16.14 3.63
N GLU A 92 -5.31 -14.97 4.25
CA GLU A 92 -4.39 -13.84 4.04
C GLU A 92 -3.17 -13.92 4.97
N THR A 93 -1.97 -13.84 4.38
CA THR A 93 -0.70 -14.05 5.09
C THR A 93 0.26 -12.89 4.90
N VAL A 94 1.02 -12.54 5.94
CA VAL A 94 2.28 -11.79 5.79
C VAL A 94 3.39 -12.78 5.47
N SER A 95 3.85 -12.82 4.22
CA SER A 95 4.99 -13.64 3.82
C SER A 95 6.30 -12.85 3.93
N ILE A 96 7.34 -13.45 4.53
CA ILE A 96 8.68 -12.85 4.64
C ILE A 96 9.68 -13.83 4.05
N GLY A 97 10.38 -13.42 2.98
CA GLY A 97 11.35 -14.26 2.27
C GLY A 97 12.75 -14.32 2.90
N GLY A 98 12.98 -13.51 3.94
CA GLY A 98 14.22 -13.46 4.72
C GLY A 98 13.92 -13.52 6.21
N ASP A 99 14.71 -12.79 6.99
CA ASP A 99 14.60 -12.83 8.45
C ASP A 99 13.45 -11.96 8.99
N VAL A 100 12.90 -12.38 10.12
CA VAL A 100 11.94 -11.61 10.91
C VAL A 100 12.64 -11.13 12.18
N SER A 101 12.75 -9.82 12.36
CA SER A 101 13.27 -9.21 13.59
C SER A 101 12.14 -8.54 14.36
N ILE A 102 11.91 -8.98 15.60
CA ILE A 102 10.88 -8.43 16.50
C ILE A 102 11.59 -7.98 17.76
N GLY A 103 11.42 -6.72 18.13
CA GLY A 103 12.08 -6.15 19.29
C GLY A 103 11.36 -4.92 19.83
N SER A 104 11.63 -4.63 21.10
CA SER A 104 11.19 -3.42 21.80
C SER A 104 12.26 -3.01 22.80
N SER A 105 12.17 -1.78 23.32
CA SER A 105 13.01 -1.32 24.43
C SER A 105 12.58 -1.90 25.79
N ALA A 106 11.50 -2.68 25.82
CA ALA A 106 10.94 -3.33 27.00
C ALA A 106 10.77 -4.84 26.73
N THR A 107 9.71 -5.46 27.26
CA THR A 107 9.37 -6.85 26.92
C THR A 107 8.84 -6.94 25.49
N THR A 108 9.35 -7.91 24.73
CA THR A 108 8.83 -8.27 23.42
C THR A 108 8.05 -9.58 23.53
N THR A 109 6.78 -9.57 23.15
CA THR A 109 5.91 -10.75 23.16
C THR A 109 5.40 -11.01 21.76
N VAL A 110 5.48 -12.27 21.32
CA VAL A 110 4.87 -12.73 20.08
C VAL A 110 3.59 -13.48 20.43
N PHE A 111 2.46 -13.02 19.90
CA PHE A 111 1.16 -13.68 20.06
C PHE A 111 0.89 -14.57 18.84
N VAL A 112 0.49 -15.81 19.10
CA VAL A 112 0.00 -16.76 18.09
C VAL A 112 -1.27 -17.37 18.65
N ASP A 113 -2.40 -16.80 18.27
CA ASP A 113 -3.72 -17.20 18.75
C ASP A 113 -4.65 -17.56 17.58
N SER A 114 -5.78 -18.17 17.93
CA SER A 114 -6.89 -18.44 17.01
C SER A 114 -8.18 -18.16 17.75
N THR A 115 -9.10 -17.46 17.08
CA THR A 115 -10.41 -17.11 17.64
C THR A 115 -11.46 -18.20 17.42
N ALA A 116 -11.12 -19.27 16.72
CA ALA A 116 -12.02 -20.40 16.49
C ALA A 116 -12.07 -21.32 17.73
N ALA A 117 -13.28 -21.67 18.18
CA ALA A 117 -13.53 -22.33 19.46
C ALA A 117 -12.85 -23.69 19.66
N THR A 118 -12.38 -24.34 18.59
CA THR A 118 -11.75 -25.67 18.63
C THR A 118 -10.34 -25.70 18.04
N THR A 119 -9.80 -24.53 17.68
CA THR A 119 -8.51 -24.44 16.99
C THR A 119 -7.60 -23.53 17.79
N GLY A 120 -6.40 -24.00 18.08
CA GLY A 120 -5.36 -23.23 18.74
C GLY A 120 -4.41 -22.57 17.75
N GLY A 121 -3.68 -21.55 18.21
CA GLY A 121 -2.51 -21.06 17.47
C GLY A 121 -1.43 -22.13 17.40
N CYS A 122 -0.66 -22.15 16.30
CA CYS A 122 0.47 -23.05 16.16
C CYS A 122 1.69 -22.35 15.56
N PHE A 123 2.86 -22.75 16.04
CA PHE A 123 4.13 -22.40 15.42
C PHE A 123 4.55 -23.56 14.52
N GLN A 124 4.70 -23.29 13.22
CA GLN A 124 5.07 -24.28 12.22
C GLN A 124 6.43 -23.95 11.63
N MET A 125 7.34 -24.92 11.67
CA MET A 125 8.64 -24.87 11.02
C MET A 125 8.74 -25.95 9.96
N ARG A 126 9.43 -25.68 8.85
CA ARG A 126 9.72 -26.70 7.83
C ARG A 126 11.20 -27.07 7.89
N GLY A 127 11.48 -28.35 8.09
CA GLY A 127 12.84 -28.87 7.97
C GLY A 127 13.34 -28.82 6.53
N SER A 128 14.65 -28.91 6.35
CA SER A 128 15.28 -28.98 5.01
C SER A 128 14.85 -30.21 4.21
N ASN A 129 14.39 -31.25 4.88
CA ASN A 129 13.75 -32.43 4.32
C ASN A 129 12.30 -32.20 3.84
N GLY A 130 11.77 -30.98 3.96
CA GLY A 130 10.40 -30.62 3.56
C GLY A 130 9.32 -30.99 4.59
N ILE A 131 9.68 -31.62 5.70
CA ILE A 131 8.72 -32.04 6.74
C ILE A 131 8.36 -30.86 7.64
N LEU A 132 7.08 -30.76 8.00
CA LEU A 132 6.58 -29.73 8.90
C LEU A 132 6.60 -30.22 10.35
N TYR A 133 7.28 -29.46 11.21
CA TYR A 133 7.28 -29.60 12.66
C TYR A 133 6.38 -28.53 13.24
N ARG A 134 5.46 -28.91 14.14
CA ARG A 134 4.47 -27.99 14.70
C ARG A 134 4.44 -28.08 16.22
N ALA A 135 4.44 -26.92 16.86
CA ALA A 135 4.06 -26.77 18.26
C ALA A 135 2.66 -26.16 18.31
N TYR A 136 1.74 -26.79 19.05
CA TYR A 136 0.35 -26.38 19.15
C TYR A 136 0.03 -25.94 20.57
N LEU A 137 -0.77 -24.87 20.69
CA LEU A 137 -1.39 -24.46 21.95
C LEU A 137 -2.89 -24.75 21.83
N VAL A 138 -3.33 -25.91 22.30
CA VAL A 138 -4.76 -26.30 22.25
C VAL A 138 -5.45 -25.92 23.55
N ALA A 139 -6.59 -25.24 23.47
CA ALA A 139 -7.49 -25.09 24.60
C ALA A 139 -8.17 -26.44 24.88
N THR A 140 -7.59 -27.27 25.74
CA THR A 140 -8.25 -28.51 26.18
C THR A 140 -9.16 -28.23 27.37
N THR A 141 -10.42 -28.65 27.31
CA THR A 141 -11.30 -28.77 28.48
C THR A 141 -10.94 -29.98 29.37
N THR A 142 -9.99 -30.81 28.92
CA THR A 142 -9.42 -31.92 29.68
C THR A 142 -7.91 -31.87 29.51
N ALA A 143 -7.19 -31.40 30.53
CA ALA A 143 -5.73 -31.38 30.50
C ALA A 143 -5.22 -32.80 30.24
N SER A 144 -4.73 -33.06 29.02
CA SER A 144 -3.77 -34.13 28.82
C SER A 144 -2.43 -33.56 29.25
N GLU A 145 -2.15 -33.67 30.56
CA GLU A 145 -0.80 -33.50 31.06
C GLU A 145 0.17 -34.38 30.25
N GLY A 146 1.33 -33.84 29.89
CA GLY A 146 2.50 -34.70 29.64
C GLY A 146 3.12 -34.71 28.24
N VAL A 147 2.87 -33.74 27.35
CA VAL A 147 3.78 -33.55 26.20
C VAL A 147 4.77 -32.43 26.51
N VAL A 148 5.92 -32.82 27.06
CA VAL A 148 7.07 -31.91 27.24
C VAL A 148 7.75 -31.72 25.88
N ALA A 149 7.28 -30.76 25.08
CA ALA A 149 8.08 -30.25 23.99
C ALA A 149 9.11 -29.29 24.59
N SER A 150 10.32 -29.78 24.85
CA SER A 150 11.39 -28.91 25.34
C SER A 150 11.81 -27.96 24.21
N TRP A 151 11.52 -26.68 24.37
CA TRP A 151 12.13 -25.64 23.53
C TRP A 151 13.57 -25.48 23.98
N GLN A 152 14.50 -26.06 23.22
CA GLN A 152 15.92 -25.90 23.43
C GLN A 152 16.33 -24.56 22.81
N ILE A 153 16.80 -23.63 23.63
CA ILE A 153 17.36 -22.35 23.19
C ILE A 153 18.85 -22.43 23.47
N GLU A 154 19.66 -22.48 22.42
CA GLU A 154 21.12 -22.48 22.52
C GLU A 154 21.64 -21.05 22.34
N ALA A 155 22.63 -20.67 23.16
CA ALA A 155 23.34 -19.41 22.97
C ALA A 155 24.42 -19.60 21.90
N GLY A 156 24.38 -18.81 20.81
CA GLY A 156 25.39 -18.88 19.75
C GLY A 156 24.91 -18.25 18.45
N MET A 157 25.81 -18.14 17.48
CA MET A 157 25.42 -17.82 16.10
C MET A 157 24.81 -19.06 15.47
N CYS A 158 23.75 -18.93 14.66
CA CYS A 158 23.25 -20.03 13.85
C CYS A 158 24.40 -20.59 12.98
N GLN A 159 24.64 -21.89 13.01
CA GLN A 159 25.54 -22.56 12.07
C GLN A 159 24.79 -22.99 10.81
#